data_AF-R5L7A9-F1
#
_entry.id   AF-R5L7A9-F1
#
_cell.length_a   1.000
_cell.length_b   1.000
_cell.length_c   1.000
_cell.angle_alpha   90.00
_cell.angle_beta   90.00
_cell.angle_gamma   90.00
#
_symmetry.space_group_name_H-M   'P 1'
#
loop_
_entity.id
_entity.type
_entity.pdbx_description
1 polymer ?
#
loop_
_entity_poly.entity_id
_entity_poly.type
_entity_poly.pdbx_seq_one_letter_code
_entity_poly.pdbx_strand_id
1 'polypeptide(L)'
;MIAAGFVLLAVIILAVYFINTPKQTVSYKKSMLTDNISSFETAAKTAMALYEDGNEDGVWLFTVDTDANNLACYNGYEHLLYPLTEEQKKAFVTVKSVFRLDHLGFECLYVNENFATFGIANGRASFIYSKSNQKPDFVNLAEITDKNRVYVEKITDNWFYACK
;
A
#
# COMPACT_ATOMS: atom_id res chain seq x y z
N MET A 1 24.29 47.39 -12.32
CA MET A 1 23.07 47.33 -11.49
C MET A 1 21.96 46.47 -12.09
N ILE A 2 21.76 46.43 -13.41
CA ILE A 2 20.65 45.67 -14.05
C ILE A 2 20.79 44.14 -13.87
N ALA A 3 21.99 43.58 -14.00
CA ALA A 3 22.23 42.14 -13.86
C ALA A 3 21.91 41.59 -12.45
N ALA A 4 22.14 42.37 -11.40
CA ALA A 4 21.87 41.96 -10.02
C ALA A 4 20.36 41.82 -9.74
N GLY A 5 19.53 42.66 -10.38
CA GLY A 5 18.07 42.56 -10.28
C GLY A 5 17.51 41.30 -10.92
N PHE A 6 18.05 40.87 -12.06
CA PHE A 6 17.64 39.63 -12.73
C PHE A 6 18.03 38.38 -11.93
N VAL A 7 19.21 38.37 -11.31
CA VAL A 7 19.64 37.27 -10.45
C VAL A 7 18.73 37.13 -9.22
N LEU A 8 18.37 38.25 -8.58
CA LEU A 8 17.47 38.24 -7.43
C LEU A 8 16.07 37.72 -7.81
N LEU A 9 15.55 38.15 -8.97
CA LEU A 9 14.25 37.69 -9.48
C LEU A 9 14.25 36.17 -9.75
N ALA A 10 15.31 35.64 -10.37
CA ALA A 10 15.43 34.21 -10.64
C ALA A 10 15.48 33.37 -9.35
N VAL A 11 16.18 33.85 -8.31
CA VAL A 11 16.24 33.18 -7.00
C VAL A 11 14.87 33.17 -6.31
N ILE A 12 14.11 34.27 -6.38
CA ILE A 12 12.75 34.33 -5.83
C ILE A 12 11.82 33.35 -6.57
N ILE A 13 11.89 33.28 -7.91
CA ILE A 13 11.10 32.34 -8.70
C ILE A 13 11.45 30.90 -8.33
N LEU A 14 12.73 30.56 -8.18
CA LEU A 14 13.18 29.24 -7.73
C LEU A 14 12.72 28.92 -6.31
N ALA A 15 12.81 29.87 -5.37
CA ALA A 15 12.34 29.68 -4.00
C ALA A 15 10.83 29.47 -3.94
N VAL A 16 10.06 30.29 -4.68
CA VAL A 16 8.60 30.14 -4.81
C VAL A 16 8.25 28.81 -5.48
N TYR A 17 9.01 28.39 -6.50
CA TYR A 17 8.85 27.09 -7.12
C TYR A 17 9.07 25.98 -6.10
N PHE A 18 10.20 25.92 -5.39
CA PHE A 18 10.47 24.88 -4.39
C PHE A 18 9.51 24.88 -3.20
N ILE A 19 9.01 26.05 -2.76
CA ILE A 19 8.00 26.15 -1.70
C ILE A 19 6.63 25.66 -2.18
N ASN A 20 6.27 25.93 -3.44
CA ASN A 20 4.99 25.57 -4.01
C ASN A 20 5.01 24.25 -4.78
N THR A 21 6.17 23.63 -5.00
CA THR A 21 6.23 22.29 -5.57
C THR A 21 5.69 21.36 -4.49
N PRO A 22 4.59 20.64 -4.73
CA PRO A 22 4.13 19.62 -3.80
C PRO A 22 5.32 18.70 -3.49
N LYS A 23 5.65 18.50 -2.21
CA LYS A 23 6.60 17.46 -1.79
C LYS A 23 6.19 16.19 -2.55
N GLN A 24 7.13 15.56 -3.24
CA GLN A 24 6.86 14.43 -4.13
C GLN A 24 5.87 13.48 -3.47
N THR A 25 4.65 13.49 -3.99
CA THR A 25 3.61 12.55 -3.59
C THR A 25 4.17 11.19 -3.97
N VAL A 26 4.18 10.23 -3.02
CA VAL A 26 4.61 8.87 -3.34
C VAL A 26 3.84 8.44 -4.58
N SER A 27 4.54 8.05 -5.63
CA SER A 27 3.95 7.70 -6.92
C SER A 27 4.18 6.23 -7.21
N TYR A 28 3.28 5.63 -7.98
CA TYR A 28 3.34 4.22 -8.35
C TYR A 28 3.20 4.07 -9.86
N LYS A 29 3.75 2.97 -10.39
CA LYS A 29 3.48 2.56 -11.78
C LYS A 29 2.22 1.73 -11.79
N LYS A 30 1.15 2.22 -12.42
CA LYS A 30 -0.14 1.51 -12.50
C LYS A 30 -0.02 0.09 -13.06
N SER A 31 0.85 -0.08 -14.07
CA SER A 31 1.16 -1.38 -14.70
C SER A 31 1.65 -2.45 -13.72
N MET A 32 2.30 -2.06 -12.62
CA MET A 32 2.76 -2.99 -11.60
C MET A 32 1.62 -3.85 -11.06
N LEU A 33 0.48 -3.21 -10.80
CA LEU A 33 -0.71 -3.88 -10.31
C LEU A 33 -1.55 -4.43 -11.47
N THR A 34 -1.83 -3.63 -12.51
CA THR A 34 -2.75 -4.04 -13.57
C THR A 34 -2.23 -5.22 -14.40
N ASP A 35 -0.93 -5.28 -14.66
CA ASP A 35 -0.34 -6.34 -15.48
C ASP A 35 -0.19 -7.66 -14.69
N ASN A 36 -0.24 -7.58 -13.35
CA ASN A 36 -0.10 -8.71 -12.43
C ASN A 36 -1.35 -8.91 -11.57
N ILE A 37 -2.50 -8.39 -12.01
CA ILE A 37 -3.70 -8.25 -11.16
C ILE A 37 -4.20 -9.57 -10.60
N SER A 38 -4.09 -10.66 -11.36
CA SER A 38 -4.46 -11.99 -10.90
C SER A 38 -3.64 -12.44 -9.69
N SER A 39 -2.33 -12.19 -9.68
CA SER A 39 -1.46 -12.53 -8.54
C SER A 39 -1.77 -11.66 -7.32
N PHE A 40 -2.00 -10.37 -7.54
CA PHE A 40 -2.42 -9.45 -6.48
C PHE A 40 -3.78 -9.86 -5.88
N GLU A 41 -4.75 -10.24 -6.71
CA GLU A 41 -6.06 -10.72 -6.25
C GLU A 41 -5.98 -12.04 -5.51
N THR A 42 -5.23 -13.01 -6.03
CA THR A 42 -5.03 -14.30 -5.35
C THR A 42 -4.40 -14.09 -3.97
N ALA A 43 -3.37 -13.24 -3.87
CA ALA A 43 -2.74 -12.90 -2.59
C ALA A 43 -3.73 -12.25 -1.62
N ALA A 44 -4.50 -11.25 -2.08
CA ALA A 44 -5.50 -10.55 -1.27
C ALA A 44 -6.59 -11.51 -0.78
N LYS A 45 -7.22 -12.25 -1.71
CA LYS A 45 -8.29 -13.20 -1.41
C LYS A 45 -7.84 -14.34 -0.51
N THR A 46 -6.59 -14.80 -0.64
CA THR A 46 -6.02 -15.81 0.25
C THR A 46 -5.97 -15.31 1.70
N ALA A 47 -5.42 -14.11 1.91
CA ALA A 47 -5.32 -13.55 3.25
C ALA A 47 -6.70 -13.19 3.83
N MET A 48 -7.64 -12.73 3.00
CA MET A 48 -9.03 -12.49 3.41
C MET A 48 -9.78 -13.77 3.79
N ALA A 49 -9.61 -14.85 3.04
CA ALA A 49 -10.22 -16.14 3.39
C ALA A 49 -9.70 -16.65 4.74
N LEU A 50 -8.40 -16.51 5.00
CA LEU A 50 -7.81 -16.89 6.31
C LEU A 50 -8.32 -16.02 7.46
N TYR A 51 -8.55 -14.72 7.21
CA TYR A 51 -9.20 -13.83 8.17
C TYR A 51 -10.64 -14.26 8.44
N GLU A 52 -11.41 -14.58 7.38
CA GLU A 52 -12.82 -14.99 7.49
C GLU A 52 -13.00 -16.34 8.20
N ASP A 53 -12.04 -17.25 8.06
CA ASP A 53 -11.98 -18.51 8.81
C ASP A 53 -11.57 -18.30 10.29
N GLY A 54 -10.95 -17.15 10.59
CA GLY A 54 -10.62 -16.71 11.94
C GLY A 54 -11.85 -16.17 12.66
N ASN A 55 -12.21 -16.74 13.80
CA ASN A 55 -13.35 -16.28 14.61
C ASN A 55 -13.05 -15.02 15.45
N GLU A 56 -12.04 -14.22 15.09
CA GLU A 56 -11.62 -13.05 15.87
C GLU A 56 -11.71 -11.76 15.06
N ASP A 57 -12.50 -10.81 15.57
CA ASP A 57 -12.64 -9.48 14.99
C ASP A 57 -11.33 -8.68 15.12
N GLY A 58 -11.02 -7.88 14.11
CA GLY A 58 -9.95 -6.89 14.18
C GLY A 58 -9.17 -6.73 12.88
N VAL A 59 -7.90 -6.33 13.02
CA VAL A 59 -6.96 -6.25 11.90
C VAL A 59 -5.90 -7.32 12.09
N TRP A 60 -5.78 -8.21 11.12
CA TRP A 60 -4.79 -9.28 11.10
C TRP A 60 -3.59 -8.86 10.27
N LEU A 61 -2.39 -9.12 10.76
CA LEU A 61 -1.15 -8.86 10.04
C LEU A 61 -0.59 -10.18 9.51
N PHE A 62 -0.48 -10.25 8.19
CA PHE A 62 0.14 -11.36 7.50
C PHE A 62 1.50 -10.96 6.91
N THR A 63 2.47 -11.85 7.03
CA THR A 63 3.76 -11.75 6.33
C THR A 63 3.98 -13.02 5.53
N VAL A 64 4.70 -12.90 4.42
CA VAL A 64 5.05 -14.05 3.58
C VAL A 64 6.48 -14.42 3.90
N ASP A 65 6.73 -15.68 4.23
CA ASP A 65 8.10 -16.15 4.46
C ASP A 65 9.00 -15.96 3.21
N THR A 66 10.31 -16.12 3.37
CA THR A 66 11.28 -15.84 2.29
C THR A 66 10.94 -16.57 1.00
N ASP A 67 10.55 -17.84 1.12
CA ASP A 67 10.29 -18.77 0.02
C ASP A 67 8.83 -18.78 -0.47
N ALA A 68 7.96 -17.97 0.16
CA ALA A 68 6.51 -18.00 -0.03
C ALA A 68 5.88 -19.39 0.15
N ASN A 69 6.42 -20.19 1.07
CA ASN A 69 5.85 -21.48 1.44
C ASN A 69 4.67 -21.31 2.40
N ASN A 70 4.74 -20.30 3.28
CA ASN A 70 3.72 -20.05 4.29
C ASN A 70 3.36 -18.57 4.37
N LEU A 71 2.10 -18.32 4.75
CA LEU A 71 1.64 -17.05 5.26
C LEU A 71 1.72 -17.09 6.79
N ALA A 72 2.57 -16.27 7.38
CA ALA A 72 2.68 -16.10 8.82
C ALA A 72 1.70 -15.02 9.28
N CYS A 73 0.78 -15.37 10.18
CA CYS A 73 -0.16 -14.45 10.78
C CYS A 73 0.23 -14.12 12.22
N TYR A 74 0.11 -12.84 12.57
CA TYR A 74 0.22 -12.35 13.94
C TYR A 74 -1.12 -11.77 14.36
N ASN A 75 -1.89 -12.49 15.20
CA ASN A 75 -3.17 -12.03 15.76
C ASN A 75 -3.04 -11.54 17.22
N GLY A 76 -1.85 -11.10 17.65
CA GLY A 76 -1.60 -10.61 19.00
C GLY A 76 -1.41 -11.68 20.08
N TYR A 77 -1.87 -12.92 19.85
CA TYR A 77 -1.75 -14.03 20.79
C TYR A 77 -0.96 -15.21 20.24
N GLU A 78 -1.04 -15.48 18.94
CA GLU A 78 -0.38 -16.64 18.31
C GLU A 78 0.35 -16.26 17.01
N HIS A 79 1.42 -16.99 16.74
CA HIS A 79 2.11 -16.98 15.46
C HIS A 79 1.65 -18.21 14.67
N LEU A 80 0.70 -18.00 13.76
CA LEU A 80 0.12 -19.06 12.96
C LEU A 80 0.79 -19.12 11.58
N LEU A 81 1.13 -20.32 11.14
CA LEU A 81 1.69 -20.56 9.81
C LEU A 81 0.65 -21.29 8.95
N TYR A 82 0.25 -20.64 7.87
CA TYR A 82 -0.70 -21.20 6.91
C TYR A 82 0.06 -21.67 5.66
N PRO A 83 0.09 -22.97 5.38
CA PRO A 83 0.73 -23.50 4.18
C PRO A 83 0.02 -22.98 2.92
N LEU A 84 0.80 -22.50 1.97
CA LEU A 84 0.27 -22.01 0.70
C LEU A 84 0.18 -23.14 -0.33
N THR A 85 -0.88 -23.13 -1.14
CA THR A 85 -0.93 -23.96 -2.35
C THR A 85 0.08 -23.45 -3.39
N GLU A 86 0.42 -24.28 -4.38
CA GLU A 86 1.33 -23.89 -5.46
C GLU A 86 0.84 -22.65 -6.24
N GLU A 87 -0.46 -22.46 -6.38
CA GLU A 87 -1.04 -21.28 -7.02
C GLU A 87 -0.83 -20.03 -6.15
N GLN A 88 -1.14 -20.12 -4.86
CA GLN A 88 -0.97 -19.01 -3.91
C GLN A 88 0.50 -18.63 -3.76
N LYS A 89 1.38 -19.63 -3.68
CA LYS A 89 2.84 -19.42 -3.67
C LYS A 89 3.31 -18.64 -4.89
N LYS A 90 2.92 -19.04 -6.10
CA LYS A 90 3.26 -18.31 -7.34
C LYS A 90 2.74 -16.87 -7.32
N ALA A 91 1.54 -16.66 -6.79
CA ALA A 91 0.97 -15.33 -6.66
C ALA A 91 1.81 -14.44 -5.72
N PHE A 92 2.15 -14.92 -4.52
CA PHE A 92 2.97 -14.17 -3.57
C PHE A 92 4.41 -13.96 -4.05
N VAL A 93 5.02 -14.94 -4.72
CA VAL A 93 6.33 -14.75 -5.37
C VAL A 93 6.27 -13.63 -6.40
N THR A 94 5.24 -13.62 -7.25
CA THR A 94 5.03 -12.57 -8.24
C THR A 94 4.87 -11.21 -7.57
N VAL A 95 3.99 -11.08 -6.57
CA VAL A 95 3.82 -9.85 -5.78
C VAL A 95 5.16 -9.36 -5.20
N LYS A 96 5.92 -10.21 -4.49
CA LYS A 96 7.23 -9.83 -3.92
C LYS A 96 8.22 -9.33 -4.99
N SER A 97 8.21 -9.94 -6.17
CA SER A 97 9.10 -9.58 -7.27
C SER A 97 8.78 -8.21 -7.89
N VAL A 98 7.49 -7.88 -8.06
CA VAL A 98 7.06 -6.68 -8.81
C VAL A 98 6.72 -5.50 -7.91
N PHE A 99 6.28 -5.74 -6.68
CA PHE A 99 5.75 -4.71 -5.79
C PHE A 99 6.84 -3.71 -5.39
N ARG A 100 6.68 -2.44 -5.74
CA ARG A 100 7.55 -1.35 -5.30
C ARG A 100 6.73 -0.08 -5.05
N LEU A 101 6.66 0.36 -3.80
CA LEU A 101 6.07 1.65 -3.41
C LEU A 101 7.08 2.42 -2.55
N ASP A 102 7.24 3.72 -2.78
CA ASP A 102 8.25 4.55 -2.07
C ASP A 102 9.66 3.94 -2.08
N HIS A 103 10.03 3.26 -3.18
CA HIS A 103 11.28 2.49 -3.33
C HIS A 103 11.43 1.26 -2.39
N LEU A 104 10.38 0.91 -1.65
CA LEU A 104 10.35 -0.24 -0.74
C LEU A 104 9.62 -1.43 -1.37
N GLY A 105 10.03 -2.63 -0.97
CA GLY A 105 9.38 -3.88 -1.35
C GLY A 105 8.13 -4.16 -0.52
N PHE A 106 7.40 -5.20 -0.92
CA PHE A 106 6.26 -5.72 -0.16
C PHE A 106 6.73 -6.26 1.20
N GLU A 107 6.09 -5.83 2.28
CA GLU A 107 6.44 -6.22 3.64
C GLU A 107 5.36 -7.08 4.30
N CYS A 108 4.13 -6.61 4.27
CA CYS A 108 3.04 -7.23 5.00
C CYS A 108 1.69 -6.96 4.34
N LEU A 109 0.70 -7.76 4.75
CA LEU A 109 -0.69 -7.65 4.36
C LEU A 109 -1.53 -7.42 5.63
N TYR A 110 -2.15 -6.24 5.74
CA TYR A 110 -3.13 -5.97 6.78
C TYR A 110 -4.51 -6.31 6.27
N VAL A 111 -5.24 -7.15 7.00
CA VAL A 111 -6.55 -7.64 6.58
C VAL A 111 -7.59 -7.35 7.64
N ASN A 112 -8.76 -6.90 7.21
CA ASN A 112 -9.97 -6.84 8.00
C ASN A 112 -11.15 -7.37 7.16
N GLU A 113 -12.38 -7.23 7.68
CA GLU A 113 -13.60 -7.73 7.05
C GLU A 113 -13.81 -7.35 5.58
N ASN A 114 -13.31 -6.18 5.15
CA ASN A 114 -13.62 -5.63 3.83
C ASN A 114 -12.37 -5.32 2.99
N PHE A 115 -11.19 -5.26 3.60
CA PHE A 115 -9.99 -4.77 2.96
C PHE A 115 -8.78 -5.65 3.21
N ALA A 116 -7.96 -5.78 2.18
CA ALA A 116 -6.61 -6.34 2.24
C ALA A 116 -5.61 -5.29 1.74
N THR A 117 -4.74 -4.84 2.64
CA THR A 117 -3.81 -3.72 2.42
C THR A 117 -2.38 -4.23 2.32
N PHE A 118 -1.78 -4.09 1.16
CA PHE A 118 -0.38 -4.40 0.89
C PHE A 118 0.50 -3.24 1.35
N GLY A 119 1.26 -3.45 2.43
CA GLY A 119 2.07 -2.44 3.09
C GLY A 119 3.57 -2.52 2.79
N ILE A 120 4.24 -1.40 3.08
CA ILE A 120 5.69 -1.20 3.10
C ILE A 120 6.14 -0.79 4.51
N ALA A 121 7.43 -0.98 4.83
CA ALA A 121 8.04 -0.71 6.14
C ALA A 121 7.64 0.59 6.81
N ASN A 122 7.57 1.67 6.03
CA ASN A 122 7.32 3.00 6.56
C ASN A 122 5.83 3.38 6.59
N GLY A 123 4.94 2.51 6.08
CA GLY A 123 3.49 2.73 6.06
C GLY A 123 3.03 3.97 5.29
N ARG A 124 3.87 4.54 4.41
CA ARG A 124 3.56 5.78 3.67
C ARG A 124 2.73 5.56 2.42
N ALA A 125 2.71 4.34 1.87
CA ALA A 125 1.94 4.01 0.69
C ALA A 125 1.50 2.55 0.68
N SER A 126 0.34 2.29 0.09
CA SER A 126 -0.25 0.96 0.03
C SER A 126 -1.06 0.75 -1.23
N PHE A 127 -1.12 -0.51 -1.71
CA PHE A 127 -2.23 -0.98 -2.53
C PHE A 127 -3.28 -1.62 -1.63
N ILE A 128 -4.55 -1.36 -1.91
CA ILE A 128 -5.67 -1.81 -1.10
C ILE A 128 -6.67 -2.52 -2.01
N TYR A 129 -6.90 -3.80 -1.73
CA TYR A 129 -8.01 -4.56 -2.27
C TYR A 129 -9.24 -4.35 -1.39
N SER A 130 -10.40 -4.06 -1.98
CA SER A 130 -11.69 -3.92 -1.32
C SER A 130 -12.65 -4.98 -1.82
N LYS A 131 -13.17 -5.84 -0.93
CA LYS A 131 -14.15 -6.89 -1.28
C LYS A 131 -15.43 -6.29 -1.87
N SER A 132 -15.87 -5.15 -1.35
CA SER A 132 -17.09 -4.45 -1.77
C SER A 132 -16.90 -3.39 -2.86
N ASN A 133 -15.67 -3.22 -3.41
CA ASN A 133 -15.32 -2.14 -4.34
C ASN A 133 -15.57 -0.73 -3.75
N GLN A 134 -15.65 -0.63 -2.42
CA GLN A 134 -15.83 0.63 -1.71
C GLN A 134 -14.48 1.27 -1.40
N LYS A 135 -14.46 2.60 -1.44
CA LYS A 135 -13.27 3.36 -1.08
C LYS A 135 -12.97 3.15 0.42
N PRO A 136 -11.72 2.85 0.81
CA PRO A 136 -11.32 2.75 2.21
C PRO A 136 -11.69 3.99 3.03
N ASP A 137 -12.35 3.79 4.17
CA ASP A 137 -12.83 4.83 5.09
C ASP A 137 -11.81 5.13 6.21
N PHE A 138 -11.03 4.14 6.64
CA PHE A 138 -9.93 4.25 7.61
C PHE A 138 -8.74 5.09 7.13
N VAL A 139 -8.79 5.56 5.88
CA VAL A 139 -7.87 6.58 5.37
C VAL A 139 -8.29 7.99 5.82
N ASN A 140 -9.56 8.18 6.18
CA ASN A 140 -10.03 9.31 6.98
C ASN A 140 -9.96 8.93 8.46
N LEU A 141 -8.75 8.83 9.02
CA LEU A 141 -8.59 8.95 10.46
C LEU A 141 -9.05 10.35 10.86
N ALA A 142 -10.30 10.44 11.32
CA ALA A 142 -10.75 11.55 12.15
C ALA A 142 -9.76 11.66 13.32
N GLU A 143 -9.27 12.88 13.56
CA GLU A 143 -8.26 13.27 14.57
C GLU A 143 -6.77 13.24 14.16
N ILE A 144 -6.45 13.64 12.92
CA ILE A 144 -5.14 14.26 12.66
C ILE A 144 -5.37 15.77 12.47
N THR A 145 -5.16 16.51 13.56
CA THR A 145 -5.29 17.97 13.66
C THR A 145 -4.24 18.76 12.85
N ASP A 146 -3.40 18.10 12.06
CA ASP A 146 -2.45 18.76 11.16
C ASP A 146 -2.31 18.03 9.81
N LYS A 147 -2.92 18.61 8.76
CA LYS A 147 -2.52 18.64 7.33
C LYS A 147 -1.82 17.43 6.65
N ASN A 148 -1.88 16.20 7.15
CA ASN A 148 -1.47 15.01 6.39
C ASN A 148 -2.68 14.43 5.66
N ARG A 149 -2.99 15.03 4.50
CA ARG A 149 -4.06 14.57 3.60
C ARG A 149 -3.64 13.22 3.02
N VAL A 150 -4.11 12.14 3.62
CA VAL A 150 -3.94 10.83 3.00
C VAL A 150 -4.69 10.85 1.66
N TYR A 151 -3.96 10.65 0.58
CA TYR A 151 -4.50 10.59 -0.76
C TYR A 151 -4.96 9.17 -1.06
N VAL A 152 -6.14 9.01 -1.68
CA VAL A 152 -6.66 7.72 -2.13
C VAL A 152 -7.19 7.84 -3.55
N GLU A 153 -6.69 6.96 -4.41
CA GLU A 153 -7.01 6.86 -5.83
C GLU A 153 -7.62 5.50 -6.13
N LYS A 154 -8.68 5.45 -6.94
CA LYS A 154 -9.16 4.17 -7.50
C LYS A 154 -8.29 3.79 -8.69
N ILE A 155 -7.66 2.63 -8.63
CA ILE A 155 -6.79 2.12 -9.70
C ILE A 155 -7.65 1.42 -10.77
N THR A 156 -8.47 0.47 -10.32
CA THR A 156 -9.41 -0.33 -11.10
C THR A 156 -10.49 -0.88 -10.16
N ASP A 157 -11.38 -1.73 -10.63
CA ASP A 157 -12.36 -2.39 -9.75
C ASP A 157 -11.70 -3.14 -8.61
N ASN A 158 -12.24 -2.93 -7.41
CA ASN A 158 -11.76 -3.47 -6.14
C ASN A 158 -10.37 -2.99 -5.70
N TRP A 159 -9.65 -2.19 -6.51
CA TRP A 159 -8.27 -1.80 -6.21
C TRP A 159 -8.09 -0.29 -6.04
N PHE A 160 -7.47 0.08 -4.93
CA PHE A 160 -7.15 1.44 -4.56
C PHE A 160 -5.67 1.60 -4.25
N TYR A 161 -5.16 2.80 -4.48
CA TYR A 161 -3.85 3.25 -4.03
C TYR A 161 -4.05 4.27 -2.91
N ALA A 162 -3.29 4.18 -1.84
CA ALA A 162 -3.28 5.18 -0.77
C ALA A 162 -1.85 5.65 -0.47
N CYS A 163 -1.67 6.94 -0.18
CA CYS A 163 -0.38 7.47 0.29
C CYS A 163 -0.51 8.69 1.21
N LYS A 164 0.52 8.92 2.03
CA LYS A 164 0.64 10.01 3.02
C LYS A 164 1.73 11.01 2.64
#